data_AF-A0A2S6Q4A3-F1
#
_entry.id   AF-A0A2S6Q4A3-F1
#
_cell.length_a   1.000
_cell.length_b   1.000
_cell.length_c   1.000
_cell.angle_alpha   90.00
_cell.angle_beta   90.00
_cell.angle_gamma   90.00
#
_symmetry.space_group_name_H-M   'P 1'
#
loop_
_entity.id
_entity.type
_entity.pdbx_description
1 polymer ?
#
loop_
_entity_poly.entity_id
_entity_poly.type
_entity_poly.pdbx_seq_one_letter_code
_entity_poly.pdbx_strand_id
1 'polypeptide(L)'
;MLNKKGAMFGLDARIALVIFGALSVISGAALYSAIQQAKVTAFVADMEELAKSIEQYYLDTGEILAVSSGNPSMDLGVDGLFNKPANVSNWNGPYSQLSQRNAGAIDYNSGTITIPYRLVDSPTACTVGTKKCRIYIWFAKSNSINFYKSVEKFVDGTENPSDTSDNDGKIIYSTSSMFYKTDIIINNLN
;
A
#
# COMPACT_ATOMS: atom_id res chain seq x y z
N MET A 1 25.08 43.32 53.46
CA MET A 1 25.46 42.94 52.08
C MET A 1 24.46 41.93 51.55
N LEU A 2 23.52 42.34 50.68
CA LEU A 2 22.54 41.44 50.06
C LEU A 2 23.09 40.94 48.72
N ASN A 3 23.25 39.62 48.63
CA ASN A 3 23.83 38.88 47.49
C ASN A 3 22.92 38.97 46.25
N LYS A 4 23.25 39.83 45.27
CA LYS A 4 22.54 39.95 43.97
C LYS A 4 22.90 38.83 42.97
N LYS A 5 22.97 37.56 43.41
CA LYS A 5 23.34 36.43 42.51
C LYS A 5 22.14 35.69 41.91
N GLY A 6 20.89 36.04 42.27
CA GLY A 6 19.67 35.39 41.78
C GLY A 6 19.02 35.99 40.52
N ALA A 7 19.44 37.18 40.07
CA ALA A 7 18.79 37.88 38.95
C ALA A 7 19.23 37.41 37.55
N MET A 8 20.37 36.72 37.45
CA MET A 8 20.95 36.29 36.17
C MET A 8 20.36 34.96 35.65
N PHE A 9 19.80 34.13 36.54
CA PHE A 9 19.12 32.89 36.18
C PHE A 9 17.66 33.09 35.72
N GLY A 10 17.08 34.29 35.87
CA GLY A 10 15.70 34.57 35.46
C GLY A 10 15.57 35.06 34.01
N LEU A 11 16.53 35.87 33.54
CA LEU A 11 16.50 36.45 32.20
C LEU A 11 16.95 35.43 31.14
N ASP A 12 18.10 34.80 31.35
CA ASP A 12 18.69 33.84 30.39
C ASP A 12 17.89 32.53 30.33
N ALA A 13 17.31 32.08 31.46
CA ALA A 13 16.45 30.90 31.46
C ALA A 13 15.15 31.09 30.66
N ARG A 14 14.61 32.31 30.57
CA ARG A 14 13.43 32.60 29.73
C ARG A 14 13.80 32.60 28.25
N ILE A 15 14.96 33.15 27.91
CA ILE A 15 15.48 33.12 26.53
C ILE A 15 15.72 31.67 26.12
N ALA A 16 16.39 30.87 26.96
CA ALA A 16 16.62 29.46 26.71
C ALA A 16 15.31 28.66 26.56
N LEU A 17 14.33 28.88 27.44
CA LEU A 17 13.03 28.21 27.35
C LEU A 17 12.29 28.57 26.06
N VAL A 18 12.40 29.82 25.58
CA VAL A 18 11.84 30.22 24.28
C VAL A 18 12.54 29.53 23.13
N ILE A 19 13.88 29.42 23.16
CA ILE A 19 14.65 28.72 22.12
C ILE A 19 14.31 27.21 22.11
N PHE A 20 14.28 26.56 23.27
CA PHE A 20 13.88 25.15 23.37
C PHE A 20 12.41 24.95 22.96
N GLY A 21 11.53 25.87 23.32
CA GLY A 21 10.14 25.90 22.87
C GLY A 21 10.05 25.96 21.34
N ALA A 22 10.74 26.90 20.71
CA ALA A 22 10.74 27.05 19.26
C ALA A 22 11.34 25.82 18.54
N LEU A 23 12.50 25.33 19.01
CA LEU A 23 13.15 24.15 18.42
C LEU A 23 12.30 22.88 18.57
N SER A 24 11.58 22.72 19.68
CA SER A 24 10.68 21.57 19.88
C SER A 24 9.51 21.55 18.91
N VAL A 25 8.90 22.72 18.62
CA VAL A 25 7.80 22.83 17.64
C VAL A 25 8.30 22.52 16.23
N ILE A 26 9.44 23.08 15.85
CA ILE A 26 10.05 22.83 14.52
C ILE A 26 10.36 21.33 14.37
N SER A 27 11.01 20.74 15.37
CA SER A 27 11.37 19.31 15.36
C SER A 27 10.13 18.42 15.36
N GLY A 28 9.05 18.80 16.07
CA GLY A 28 7.80 18.07 16.10
C GLY A 28 7.11 18.01 14.73
N ALA A 29 7.05 19.14 14.01
CA ALA A 29 6.48 19.19 12.66
C ALA A 29 7.32 18.37 11.66
N ALA A 30 8.64 18.48 11.72
CA ALA A 30 9.55 17.70 10.89
C ALA A 30 9.44 16.19 11.17
N LEU A 31 9.41 15.80 12.45
CA LEU A 31 9.25 14.41 12.87
C LEU A 31 7.91 13.83 12.40
N TYR A 32 6.82 14.57 12.54
CA TYR A 32 5.50 14.12 12.07
C TYR A 32 5.50 13.90 10.55
N SER A 33 6.06 14.83 9.79
CA SER A 33 6.18 14.70 8.32
C SER A 33 7.03 13.50 7.93
N ALA A 34 8.18 13.29 8.59
CA ALA A 34 9.06 12.15 8.36
C ALA A 34 8.36 10.82 8.65
N ILE A 35 7.55 10.74 9.71
CA ILE A 35 6.76 9.54 10.02
C ILE A 35 5.72 9.26 8.93
N GLN A 36 5.04 10.28 8.41
CA GLN A 36 4.07 10.07 7.32
C GLN A 36 4.76 9.59 6.05
N GLN A 37 5.91 10.17 5.70
CA GLN A 37 6.69 9.73 4.55
C GLN A 37 7.19 8.29 4.71
N ALA A 38 7.71 7.93 5.88
CA ALA A 38 8.16 6.57 6.17
C ALA A 38 7.03 5.53 6.00
N LYS A 39 5.80 5.87 6.43
CA LYS A 39 4.62 5.00 6.24
C LYS A 39 4.28 4.81 4.75
N VAL A 40 4.38 5.87 3.96
CA VAL A 40 4.15 5.79 2.50
C VAL A 40 5.21 4.92 1.84
N THR A 41 6.49 5.13 2.16
CA THR A 41 7.59 4.33 1.61
C THR A 41 7.46 2.86 2.00
N ALA A 42 7.17 2.55 3.26
CA ALA A 42 6.95 1.18 3.71
C ALA A 42 5.78 0.53 2.96
N PHE A 43 4.66 1.24 2.82
CA PHE A 43 3.51 0.74 2.07
C PHE A 43 3.84 0.42 0.62
N VAL A 44 4.53 1.31 -0.09
CA VAL A 44 4.88 1.08 -1.49
C VAL A 44 5.85 -0.10 -1.64
N ALA A 45 6.83 -0.22 -0.74
CA ALA A 45 7.73 -1.37 -0.70
C ALA A 45 6.95 -2.67 -0.48
N ASP A 46 6.01 -2.71 0.46
CA ASP A 46 5.18 -3.88 0.73
C ASP A 46 4.29 -4.25 -0.48
N MET A 47 3.77 -3.27 -1.23
CA MET A 47 2.99 -3.54 -2.45
C MET A 47 3.86 -4.10 -3.58
N GLU A 48 5.09 -3.60 -3.74
CA GLU A 48 6.05 -4.12 -4.71
C GLU A 48 6.51 -5.53 -4.35
N GLU A 49 6.76 -5.80 -3.07
CA GLU A 49 7.07 -7.15 -2.59
C GLU A 49 5.90 -8.09 -2.85
N LEU A 50 4.67 -7.68 -2.56
CA LEU A 50 3.49 -8.49 -2.83
C LEU A 50 3.32 -8.77 -4.34
N ALA A 51 3.57 -7.77 -5.21
CA ALA A 51 3.54 -7.97 -6.65
C ALA A 51 4.58 -9.01 -7.10
N LYS A 52 5.81 -8.93 -6.57
CA LYS A 52 6.88 -9.91 -6.82
C LYS A 52 6.53 -11.29 -6.27
N SER A 53 5.86 -11.39 -5.12
CA SER A 53 5.38 -12.67 -4.57
C SER A 53 4.40 -13.37 -5.52
N ILE A 54 3.49 -12.62 -6.14
CA ILE A 54 2.53 -13.15 -7.11
C ILE A 54 3.25 -13.61 -8.37
N GLU A 55 4.21 -12.83 -8.86
CA GLU A 55 5.03 -13.20 -10.01
C GLU A 55 5.88 -14.45 -9.73
N GLN A 56 6.51 -14.53 -8.56
CA GLN A 56 7.30 -15.69 -8.17
C GLN A 56 6.43 -16.95 -8.04
N TYR A 57 5.23 -16.84 -7.46
CA TYR A 57 4.27 -17.95 -7.45
C TYR A 57 3.98 -18.45 -8.87
N TYR A 58 3.73 -17.53 -9.81
CA TYR A 58 3.46 -17.87 -11.21
C TYR A 58 4.67 -18.52 -11.90
N LEU A 59 5.89 -18.01 -11.65
CA LEU A 59 7.12 -18.56 -12.21
C LEU A 59 7.42 -19.97 -11.71
N ASP A 60 7.20 -20.23 -10.41
CA ASP A 60 7.50 -21.52 -9.79
C ASP A 60 6.46 -22.59 -10.16
N THR A 61 5.18 -22.21 -10.19
CA THR A 61 4.08 -23.16 -10.34
C THR A 61 3.58 -23.28 -11.78
N GLY A 62 3.83 -22.27 -12.62
CA GLY A 62 3.28 -22.13 -13.97
C GLY A 62 1.79 -21.75 -13.99
N GLU A 63 1.15 -21.61 -12.83
CA GLU A 63 -0.27 -21.32 -12.69
C GLU A 63 -0.47 -19.95 -12.04
N ILE A 64 -1.52 -19.23 -12.46
CA ILE A 64 -1.96 -18.04 -11.74
C ILE A 64 -2.69 -18.47 -10.46
N LEU A 65 -2.70 -17.61 -9.44
CA LEU A 65 -3.47 -17.84 -8.22
C LEU A 65 -4.92 -18.23 -8.57
N ALA A 66 -5.45 -19.21 -7.85
CA ALA A 66 -6.84 -19.62 -7.99
C ALA A 66 -7.80 -18.45 -7.70
N VAL A 67 -9.01 -18.47 -8.24
CA VAL A 67 -10.03 -17.45 -7.96
C VAL A 67 -10.42 -17.43 -6.48
N SER A 68 -10.75 -16.24 -5.96
CA SER A 68 -11.15 -16.04 -4.57
C SER A 68 -12.48 -16.71 -4.29
N SER A 69 -12.62 -17.40 -3.15
CA SER A 69 -13.89 -17.98 -2.73
C SER A 69 -14.93 -16.91 -2.35
N GLY A 70 -14.50 -15.72 -1.94
CA GLY A 70 -15.40 -14.63 -1.56
C GLY A 70 -15.94 -13.83 -2.75
N ASN A 71 -15.17 -13.73 -3.83
CA ASN A 71 -15.52 -12.96 -5.02
C ASN A 71 -14.87 -13.54 -6.29
N PRO A 72 -15.30 -14.73 -6.73
CA PRO A 72 -14.60 -15.50 -7.76
C PRO A 72 -14.60 -14.82 -9.14
N SER A 73 -15.64 -14.02 -9.42
CA SER A 73 -15.82 -13.33 -10.70
C SER A 73 -14.87 -12.15 -10.91
N MET A 74 -14.14 -11.73 -9.86
CA MET A 74 -13.36 -10.50 -9.90
C MET A 74 -12.01 -10.60 -9.19
N ASP A 75 -11.86 -11.46 -8.19
CA ASP A 75 -10.67 -11.45 -7.34
C ASP A 75 -9.97 -12.81 -7.34
N LEU A 76 -8.64 -12.77 -7.24
CA LEU A 76 -7.79 -13.94 -7.01
C LEU A 76 -7.72 -14.24 -5.51
N GLY A 77 -7.65 -15.51 -5.17
CA GLY A 77 -7.40 -16.02 -3.84
C GLY A 77 -5.94 -15.83 -3.47
N VAL A 78 -5.70 -15.29 -2.29
CA VAL A 78 -4.34 -15.03 -1.78
C VAL A 78 -3.73 -16.27 -1.11
N ASP A 79 -4.53 -17.32 -0.88
CA ASP A 79 -4.11 -18.50 -0.11
C ASP A 79 -2.85 -19.18 -0.66
N GLY A 80 -2.71 -19.25 -1.99
CA GLY A 80 -1.53 -19.84 -2.64
C GLY A 80 -0.21 -19.12 -2.35
N LEU A 81 -0.27 -17.87 -1.87
CA LEU A 81 0.91 -17.11 -1.44
C LEU A 81 1.40 -17.53 -0.04
N PHE A 82 0.53 -18.08 0.79
CA PHE A 82 0.81 -18.41 2.19
C PHE A 82 0.89 -19.92 2.43
N ASN A 83 0.00 -20.68 1.78
CA ASN A 83 -0.17 -22.11 1.98
C ASN A 83 -0.01 -22.85 0.65
N LYS A 84 0.56 -24.06 0.71
CA LYS A 84 0.69 -24.92 -0.47
C LYS A 84 -0.68 -25.40 -0.96
N PRO A 85 -1.11 -25.09 -2.19
CA PRO A 85 -2.35 -25.63 -2.73
C PRO A 85 -2.23 -27.13 -3.02
N ALA A 86 -3.33 -27.88 -2.85
CA ALA A 86 -3.32 -29.35 -2.95
C ALA A 86 -2.90 -29.89 -4.33
N ASN A 87 -3.21 -29.17 -5.40
CA ASN A 87 -3.00 -29.61 -6.80
C ASN A 87 -1.88 -28.86 -7.51
N VAL A 88 -1.05 -28.11 -6.78
CA VAL A 88 -0.01 -27.29 -7.38
C VAL A 88 1.36 -27.93 -7.15
N SER A 89 1.99 -28.34 -8.25
CA SER A 89 3.37 -28.83 -8.27
C SER A 89 4.38 -27.68 -8.16
N ASN A 90 5.60 -27.96 -7.70
CA ASN A 90 6.71 -27.00 -7.65
C ASN A 90 6.50 -25.74 -6.79
N TRP A 91 5.53 -25.77 -5.87
CA TRP A 91 5.36 -24.70 -4.88
C TRP A 91 6.55 -24.65 -3.91
N ASN A 92 7.26 -23.51 -3.88
CA ASN A 92 8.42 -23.24 -3.01
C ASN A 92 8.15 -22.13 -1.97
N GLY A 93 6.88 -21.80 -1.74
CA GLY A 93 6.50 -20.76 -0.80
C GLY A 93 6.81 -21.08 0.68
N PRO A 94 6.36 -20.24 1.62
CA PRO A 94 5.45 -19.10 1.42
C PRO A 94 6.12 -17.96 0.64
N TYR A 95 5.35 -17.33 -0.26
CA TYR A 95 5.84 -16.26 -1.14
C TYR A 95 5.67 -14.86 -0.54
N SER A 96 4.80 -14.70 0.45
CA SER A 96 4.57 -13.42 1.15
C SER A 96 4.75 -13.56 2.66
N GLN A 97 5.30 -12.52 3.29
CA GLN A 97 5.42 -12.40 4.74
C GLN A 97 4.29 -11.59 5.38
N LEU A 98 3.35 -11.07 4.58
CA LEU A 98 2.20 -10.33 5.10
C LEU A 98 1.27 -11.25 5.90
N SER A 99 0.35 -10.67 6.67
CA SER A 99 -0.59 -11.45 7.47
C SER A 99 -1.82 -11.83 6.66
N GLN A 100 -2.02 -13.11 6.39
CA GLN A 100 -3.25 -13.59 5.75
C GLN A 100 -4.45 -13.39 6.69
N ARG A 101 -5.50 -12.71 6.20
CA ARG A 101 -6.78 -12.61 6.93
C ARG A 101 -7.62 -13.86 6.71
N ASN A 102 -7.75 -14.25 5.44
CA ASN A 102 -8.48 -15.44 4.98
C ASN A 102 -7.99 -15.81 3.57
N ALA A 103 -8.61 -16.81 2.95
CA ALA A 103 -8.20 -17.31 1.63
C ALA A 103 -8.27 -16.27 0.50
N GLY A 104 -9.02 -15.17 0.65
CA GLY A 104 -9.19 -14.12 -0.37
C GLY A 104 -8.64 -12.75 0.02
N ALA A 105 -8.06 -12.58 1.22
CA ALA A 105 -7.66 -11.28 1.72
C ALA A 105 -6.47 -11.32 2.67
N ILE A 106 -5.69 -10.24 2.67
CA ILE A 106 -4.53 -10.01 3.53
C ILE A 106 -4.85 -8.84 4.48
N ASP A 107 -4.49 -8.98 5.75
CA ASP A 107 -4.54 -7.91 6.74
C ASP A 107 -3.32 -7.00 6.60
N TYR A 108 -3.57 -5.68 6.53
CA TYR A 108 -2.49 -4.70 6.39
C TYR A 108 -2.84 -3.38 7.08
N ASN A 109 -2.11 -2.99 8.13
CA ASN A 109 -2.23 -1.69 8.81
C ASN A 109 -3.69 -1.23 9.07
N SER A 110 -4.51 -2.13 9.62
CA SER A 110 -5.96 -1.97 9.89
C SER A 110 -6.85 -1.80 8.65
N GLY A 111 -6.28 -1.94 7.45
CA GLY A 111 -6.99 -2.10 6.19
C GLY A 111 -6.93 -3.55 5.71
N THR A 112 -7.40 -3.76 4.49
CA THR A 112 -7.46 -5.08 3.86
C THR A 112 -6.97 -4.99 2.44
N ILE A 113 -6.18 -5.98 2.03
CA ILE A 113 -5.70 -6.12 0.66
C ILE A 113 -6.42 -7.30 0.00
N THR A 114 -6.91 -7.10 -1.22
CA THR A 114 -7.35 -8.16 -2.13
C THR A 114 -6.63 -8.03 -3.46
N ILE A 115 -6.68 -9.09 -4.29
CA ILE A 115 -5.97 -9.14 -5.57
C ILE A 115 -7.00 -9.22 -6.71
N PRO A 116 -7.60 -8.10 -7.13
CA PRO A 116 -8.49 -8.09 -8.29
C PRO A 116 -7.76 -8.23 -9.62
N TYR A 117 -8.39 -8.89 -10.59
CA TYR A 117 -7.98 -8.84 -12.00
C TYR A 117 -8.98 -7.98 -12.80
N ARG A 118 -8.48 -7.00 -13.55
CA ARG A 118 -9.29 -5.97 -14.26
C ARG A 118 -8.71 -5.69 -15.64
N LEU A 119 -9.40 -4.92 -16.48
CA LEU A 119 -8.88 -4.51 -17.79
C LEU A 119 -7.56 -3.73 -17.61
N VAL A 120 -6.62 -3.85 -18.56
CA VAL A 120 -5.29 -3.21 -18.44
C VAL A 120 -5.39 -1.68 -18.28
N ASP A 121 -6.32 -1.07 -19.01
CA ASP A 121 -6.48 0.38 -19.08
C ASP A 121 -7.73 0.87 -18.33
N SER A 122 -8.32 0.06 -17.45
CA SER A 122 -9.50 0.46 -16.68
C SER A 122 -9.75 -0.45 -15.47
N PRO A 123 -10.19 0.07 -14.31
CA PRO A 123 -10.59 -0.74 -13.16
C PRO A 123 -11.88 -1.56 -13.37
N THR A 124 -12.40 -1.65 -14.61
CA THR A 124 -13.55 -2.48 -14.97
C THR A 124 -13.21 -3.98 -14.88
N ALA A 125 -14.18 -4.79 -14.43
CA ALA A 125 -14.04 -6.24 -14.33
C ALA A 125 -13.65 -6.88 -15.68
N CYS A 126 -12.74 -7.85 -15.62
CA CYS A 126 -12.40 -8.66 -16.78
C CYS A 126 -13.42 -9.78 -16.98
N THR A 127 -13.85 -9.98 -18.23
CA THR A 127 -14.75 -11.08 -18.59
C THR A 127 -14.02 -12.14 -19.41
N VAL A 128 -14.53 -13.38 -19.38
CA VAL A 128 -14.04 -14.49 -20.23
C VAL A 128 -14.05 -14.05 -21.70
N GLY A 129 -12.91 -14.21 -22.39
CA GLY A 129 -12.70 -13.73 -23.76
C GLY A 129 -12.05 -12.35 -23.88
N THR A 130 -11.83 -11.63 -22.78
CA THR A 130 -11.00 -10.41 -22.77
C THR A 130 -9.53 -10.78 -22.95
N LYS A 131 -8.86 -10.19 -23.95
CA LYS A 131 -7.49 -10.55 -24.35
C LYS A 131 -6.37 -9.96 -23.48
N LYS A 132 -6.68 -9.01 -22.59
CA LYS A 132 -5.67 -8.32 -21.77
C LYS A 132 -6.26 -7.89 -20.44
N CYS A 133 -5.97 -8.65 -19.39
CA CYS A 133 -6.31 -8.34 -18.01
C CYS A 133 -5.04 -8.06 -17.22
N ARG A 134 -5.06 -7.10 -16.31
CA ARG A 134 -3.96 -6.83 -15.39
C ARG A 134 -4.37 -7.25 -13.99
N ILE A 135 -3.41 -7.75 -13.22
CA ILE A 135 -3.58 -7.96 -11.79
C ILE A 135 -3.37 -6.63 -11.07
N TYR A 136 -4.28 -6.29 -10.18
CA TYR A 136 -4.20 -5.12 -9.33
C TYR A 136 -4.09 -5.58 -7.88
N ILE A 137 -3.42 -4.78 -7.08
CA ILE A 137 -3.47 -4.90 -5.62
C ILE A 137 -4.47 -3.85 -5.15
N TRP A 138 -5.58 -4.28 -4.57
CA TRP A 138 -6.59 -3.37 -4.02
C TRP A 138 -6.46 -3.30 -2.52
N PHE A 139 -6.20 -2.09 -2.02
CA PHE A 139 -6.10 -1.80 -0.60
C PHE A 139 -7.29 -0.95 -0.16
N ALA A 140 -8.05 -1.44 0.81
CA ALA A 140 -9.19 -0.74 1.38
C ALA A 140 -8.98 -0.41 2.85
N LYS A 141 -9.19 0.87 3.17
CA LYS A 141 -9.17 1.39 4.53
C LYS A 141 -10.04 2.64 4.60
N SER A 142 -11.00 2.63 5.52
CA SER A 142 -11.93 3.75 5.69
C SER A 142 -11.18 5.05 6.00
N ASN A 143 -11.68 6.17 5.45
CA ASN A 143 -11.23 7.54 5.72
C ASN A 143 -9.72 7.80 5.52
N SER A 144 -9.08 7.11 4.57
CA SER A 144 -7.62 7.17 4.35
C SER A 144 -7.21 7.98 3.11
N ILE A 145 -8.07 8.87 2.63
CA ILE A 145 -7.87 9.66 1.39
C ILE A 145 -6.53 10.43 1.35
N ASN A 146 -6.13 11.05 2.47
CA ASN A 146 -4.87 11.80 2.52
C ASN A 146 -3.64 10.89 2.41
N PHE A 147 -3.75 9.67 2.93
CA PHE A 147 -2.72 8.66 2.78
C PHE A 147 -2.61 8.21 1.32
N TYR A 148 -3.74 7.94 0.65
CA TYR A 148 -3.75 7.55 -0.76
C TYR A 148 -3.16 8.63 -1.67
N LYS A 149 -3.52 9.90 -1.46
CA LYS A 149 -2.90 11.04 -2.15
C LYS A 149 -1.38 11.09 -1.96
N SER A 150 -0.92 10.82 -0.74
CA SER A 150 0.51 10.80 -0.44
C SER A 150 1.24 9.63 -1.13
N VAL A 151 0.58 8.47 -1.25
CA VAL A 151 1.09 7.31 -1.99
C VAL A 151 1.16 7.60 -3.49
N GLU A 152 0.08 8.13 -4.07
CA GLU A 152 0.03 8.50 -5.49
C GLU A 152 1.15 9.50 -5.82
N LYS A 153 1.27 10.59 -5.06
CA LYS A 153 2.35 11.56 -5.23
C LYS A 153 3.74 10.94 -5.17
N PHE A 154 3.92 9.95 -4.29
CA PHE A 154 5.20 9.27 -4.15
C PHE A 154 5.52 8.36 -5.34
N VAL A 155 4.52 7.68 -5.91
CA VAL A 155 4.70 6.71 -7.00
C VAL A 155 4.66 7.37 -8.39
N ASP A 156 3.65 8.20 -8.63
CA ASP A 156 3.34 8.79 -9.94
C ASP A 156 3.81 10.25 -10.07
N GLY A 157 4.20 10.89 -8.97
CA GLY A 157 4.68 12.28 -8.97
C GLY A 157 3.57 13.35 -9.11
N THR A 158 2.33 12.92 -9.31
CA THR A 158 1.13 13.77 -9.44
C THR A 158 0.14 13.54 -8.29
N GLU A 159 -0.75 14.51 -8.06
CA GLU A 159 -1.89 14.38 -7.15
C GLU A 159 -3.19 14.49 -7.98
N ASN A 160 -3.48 13.47 -8.78
CA ASN A 160 -4.66 13.43 -9.63
C ASN A 160 -5.69 12.48 -9.03
N PRO A 161 -6.79 12.99 -8.45
CA PRO A 161 -7.88 12.13 -8.03
C PRO A 161 -8.42 11.42 -9.26
N SER A 162 -8.19 10.11 -9.33
CA SER A 162 -8.70 9.25 -10.39
C SER A 162 -10.22 9.11 -10.22
N ASP A 163 -10.98 10.12 -10.64
CA ASP A 163 -12.36 9.90 -11.06
C ASP A 163 -12.31 9.18 -12.40
N THR A 164 -12.10 7.87 -12.32
CA THR A 164 -12.45 6.82 -13.30
C THR A 164 -12.03 6.99 -14.78
N SER A 165 -11.32 8.06 -15.13
CA SER A 165 -11.05 8.48 -16.51
C SER A 165 -9.57 8.76 -16.79
N ASP A 166 -8.79 9.19 -15.79
CA ASP A 166 -7.33 9.21 -15.87
C ASP A 166 -6.78 7.85 -15.43
N ASN A 167 -6.52 6.99 -16.42
CA ASN A 167 -5.82 5.72 -16.23
C ASN A 167 -4.30 5.86 -16.40
N ASP A 168 -3.79 7.09 -16.40
CA ASP A 168 -2.38 7.39 -16.49
C ASP A 168 -1.77 7.35 -15.08
N GLY A 169 -0.79 6.46 -14.84
CA GLY A 169 -0.15 6.26 -13.53
C GLY A 169 -0.36 4.87 -12.94
N LYS A 170 0.45 4.48 -11.94
CA LYS A 170 0.37 3.18 -11.26
C LYS A 170 -0.72 3.15 -10.19
N ILE A 171 -1.14 4.30 -9.66
CA ILE A 171 -2.09 4.39 -8.56
C ILE A 171 -3.43 4.92 -9.05
N ILE A 172 -4.52 4.28 -8.62
CA ILE A 172 -5.90 4.76 -8.79
C ILE A 172 -6.53 4.73 -7.41
N TYR A 173 -7.12 5.81 -6.93
CA TYR A 173 -7.69 5.85 -5.58
C TYR A 173 -9.06 6.53 -5.51
N SER A 174 -9.76 6.18 -4.44
CA SER A 174 -11.07 6.68 -4.04
C SER A 174 -11.03 7.08 -2.56
N THR A 175 -12.16 7.49 -1.99
CA THR A 175 -12.26 7.89 -0.57
C THR A 175 -11.96 6.76 0.41
N SER A 176 -12.20 5.51 0.02
CA SER A 176 -12.14 4.33 0.91
C SER A 176 -11.19 3.24 0.43
N SER A 177 -10.66 3.35 -0.77
CA SER A 177 -9.79 2.31 -1.34
C SER A 177 -8.86 2.85 -2.41
N MET A 178 -7.83 2.07 -2.71
CA MET A 178 -6.81 2.36 -3.71
C MET A 178 -6.42 1.08 -4.44
N PHE A 179 -6.22 1.19 -5.75
CA PHE A 179 -5.63 0.19 -6.60
C PHE A 179 -4.17 0.56 -6.90
N TYR A 180 -3.30 -0.43 -6.78
CA TYR A 180 -1.92 -0.40 -7.25
C TYR A 180 -1.82 -1.31 -8.47
N LYS A 181 -1.46 -0.75 -9.62
CA LYS A 181 -1.25 -1.49 -10.88
C LYS A 181 0.03 -2.31 -10.79
N THR A 182 -0.10 -3.63 -10.93
CA THR A 182 1.07 -4.49 -11.12
C THR A 182 1.46 -4.56 -12.60
N ASP A 183 2.68 -5.02 -12.86
CA ASP A 183 3.16 -5.26 -14.22
C ASP A 183 2.69 -6.61 -14.80
N ILE A 184 1.91 -7.38 -14.02
CA ILE A 184 1.43 -8.72 -14.40
C ILE A 184 0.19 -8.62 -15.29
N ILE A 185 0.31 -9.10 -16.54
CA ILE A 185 -0.77 -9.12 -17.53
C ILE A 185 -1.14 -10.57 -17.89
N ILE A 186 -2.42 -10.88 -17.74
CA ILE A 186 -3.07 -12.13 -18.11
C ILE A 186 -3.65 -11.95 -19.52
N ASN A 187 -3.14 -12.72 -20.48
CA ASN A 187 -3.54 -12.61 -21.88
C ASN A 187 -4.79 -13.44 -22.23
N ASN A 188 -5.18 -14.42 -21.41
CA ASN A 188 -6.43 -15.17 -21.55
C ASN A 188 -6.92 -15.61 -20.16
N LEU A 189 -8.15 -15.26 -19.83
CA LEU A 189 -8.89 -15.89 -18.73
C LEU A 189 -9.63 -17.10 -19.32
N ASN A 190 -9.25 -18.30 -18.90
CA ASN A 190 -9.94 -19.54 -19.25
C ASN A 190 -11.15 -19.77 -18.34
#